data_AF-A0A800LTX5-F1
#
_entry.id   AF-A0A800LTX5-F1
#
_cell.length_a   1.000
_cell.length_b   1.000
_cell.length_c   1.000
_cell.angle_alpha   90.00
_cell.angle_beta   90.00
_cell.angle_gamma   90.00
#
_symmetry.space_group_name_H-M   'P 1'
#
loop_
_entity.id
_entity.type
_entity.pdbx_description
1 polymer ?
#
loop_
_entity_poly.entity_id
_entity_poly.type
_entity_poly.pdbx_seq_one_letter_code
_entity_poly.pdbx_strand_id
1 'polypeptide(L)' 'MKWGTLYSADYVNRLYAMVSRHLSLDFNMVCFTDDPTGIIPDIDCYPIPAMDIRTDTPERMWKKLSTFKADLYGLQGTAL' A
#
# COMPACT_ATOMS: atom_id res chain seq x y z
N MET A 1 -2.17 -1.32 1.20
CA MET A 1 -1.08 -1.43 2.20
C MET A 1 -0.95 -2.88 2.62
N LYS A 2 0.28 -3.41 2.70
CA LYS A 2 0.63 -4.71 3.29
C LYS A 2 1.57 -4.43 4.46
N TRP A 3 1.43 -5.10 5.60
CA TRP A 3 2.48 -5.10 6.62
C TRP A 3 2.45 -6.36 7.46
N GLY A 4 3.60 -6.72 8.02
CA GLY A 4 3.77 -7.96 8.77
C GLY A 4 3.46 -9.19 7.93
N THR A 5 2.98 -10.24 8.58
CA THR A 5 2.83 -11.58 7.99
C THR A 5 1.39 -12.05 7.88
N LEU A 6 0.42 -11.26 8.35
CA LEU A 6 -1.00 -11.64 8.34
C LEU A 6 -1.55 -11.83 6.91
N TYR A 7 -1.07 -11.01 5.97
CA TYR A 7 -1.45 -11.07 4.56
C TYR A 7 -0.19 -11.22 3.69
N SER A 8 -0.17 -12.28 2.87
CA SER A 8 0.93 -12.54 1.92
C SER A 8 0.87 -11.58 0.71
N ALA A 9 1.96 -11.54 -0.06
CA ALA A 9 2.04 -10.76 -1.31
C ALA A 9 0.94 -11.14 -2.32
N ASP A 10 0.46 -12.39 -2.30
CA ASP A 10 -0.60 -12.85 -3.21
C ASP A 10 -1.89 -12.03 -3.12
N TYR A 11 -2.20 -11.46 -1.95
CA TYR A 11 -3.37 -10.61 -1.79
C TYR A 11 -3.25 -9.32 -2.61
N VAL A 12 -2.07 -8.71 -2.59
CA VAL A 12 -1.74 -7.50 -3.36
C VAL A 12 -1.76 -7.82 -4.86
N ASN A 13 -1.14 -8.93 -5.25
CA ASN A 13 -1.07 -9.37 -6.65
C ASN A 13 -2.46 -9.71 -7.20
N ARG A 14 -3.32 -10.38 -6.43
CA ARG A 14 -4.70 -10.69 -6.82
C ARG A 14 -5.53 -9.43 -7.00
N LEU A 15 -5.37 -8.44 -6.11
CA LEU A 15 -6.06 -7.16 -6.22
C LEU A 15 -5.66 -6.44 -7.52
N TYR A 16 -4.35 -6.32 -7.80
CA TYR A 16 -3.87 -5.76 -9.06
C TYR A 16 -4.47 -6.47 -10.27
N ALA A 17 -4.42 -7.80 -10.29
CA ALA A 17 -4.94 -8.58 -11.41
C ALA A 17 -6.46 -8.38 -11.57
N MET A 18 -7.22 -8.23 -10.49
CA MET A 18 -8.66 -7.93 -10.55
C MET A 18 -8.93 -6.54 -11.11
N VAL A 19 -8.19 -5.51 -10.66
CA VAL A 19 -8.33 -4.14 -11.16
C VAL A 19 -7.93 -4.07 -12.64
N SER A 20 -6.78 -4.62 -13.00
CA SER A 20 -6.28 -4.67 -14.38
C SER A 20 -7.27 -5.32 -15.35
N ARG A 21 -7.98 -6.37 -14.93
CA ARG A 21 -8.98 -7.03 -15.78
C ARG A 21 -10.27 -6.24 -16.00
N HIS A 22 -10.62 -5.32 -15.10
CA HIS A 22 -11.96 -4.71 -15.08
C HIS A 22 -11.96 -3.18 -15.15
N LEU A 23 -10.82 -2.53 -14.93
CA LEU A 23 -10.67 -1.09 -15.10
C LEU A 23 -10.27 -0.81 -16.55
N SER A 24 -11.08 -0.01 -17.25
CA SER A 24 -10.83 0.36 -18.65
C SER A 24 -9.87 1.55 -18.82
N LEU A 25 -9.57 2.24 -17.72
CA LEU A 25 -8.65 3.38 -17.70
C LEU A 25 -7.25 2.90 -17.33
N ASP A 26 -6.23 3.56 -17.89
CA ASP A 26 -4.86 3.39 -17.43
C ASP A 26 -4.76 3.79 -15.95
N PHE A 27 -4.03 3.00 -15.18
CA PHE A 27 -3.87 3.21 -13.74
C PHE A 27 -2.49 2.78 -13.28
N ASN A 28 -2.06 3.41 -12.18
CA ASN A 28 -0.86 3.01 -11.45
C ASN A 28 -1.33 2.43 -10.10
N MET A 29 -0.76 1.30 -9.69
CA MET A 29 -1.05 0.72 -8.39
C MET A 29 0.13 0.88 -7.46
N VAL A 30 -0.12 1.47 -6.30
CA VAL A 30 0.88 1.71 -5.26
C VAL A 30 0.59 0.83 -4.03
N CYS A 31 1.62 0.15 -3.52
CA CYS A 31 1.55 -0.60 -2.27
C CYS A 31 2.55 -0.05 -1.24
N PHE A 32 2.04 0.52 -0.14
CA PHE A 32 2.87 0.76 1.05
C PHE A 32 3.10 -0.55 1.79
N THR A 33 4.36 -0.96 1.90
CA THR A 33 4.77 -2.24 2.50
C THR A 33 6.08 -2.15 3.28
N ASP A 34 6.23 -3.00 4.29
CA ASP A 34 7.49 -3.24 5.00
C ASP A 34 8.37 -4.28 4.30
N ASP A 35 7.77 -5.12 3.46
CA ASP A 35 8.46 -6.16 2.68
C ASP A 35 7.79 -6.31 1.30
N PRO A 36 8.50 -5.97 0.21
CA PRO A 36 8.00 -6.07 -1.17
C PRO A 36 8.18 -7.47 -1.78
N THR A 37 8.80 -8.42 -1.06
CA THR A 37 9.12 -9.74 -1.62
C THR A 37 7.88 -10.46 -2.13
N GLY A 38 7.93 -10.89 -3.40
CA GLY A 38 6.83 -11.60 -4.06
C GLY A 38 5.70 -10.71 -4.58
N ILE A 39 5.77 -9.39 -4.40
CA ILE A 39 4.87 -8.45 -5.09
C ILE A 39 5.35 -8.30 -6.54
N ILE A 40 4.40 -8.32 -7.48
CA ILE A 40 4.72 -8.19 -8.92
C ILE A 40 5.31 -6.81 -9.25
N PRO A 41 6.21 -6.73 -10.26
CA PRO A 41 6.94 -5.50 -10.57
C PRO A 41 6.07 -4.35 -11.09
N ASP A 42 4.86 -4.63 -11.59
CA ASP A 42 3.92 -3.60 -12.05
C ASP A 42 3.30 -2.77 -10.90
N ILE A 43 3.55 -3.16 -9.64
CA ILE A 43 3.05 -2.47 -8.46
C ILE A 43 4.20 -1.70 -7.81
N ASP A 44 4.07 -0.38 -7.78
CA ASP A 44 5.05 0.49 -7.13
C ASP A 44 5.00 0.28 -5.62
N CYS A 45 6.11 -0.20 -5.06
CA CYS A 45 6.23 -0.46 -3.63
C CYS A 45 7.01 0.66 -2.94
N TYR A 46 6.39 1.28 -1.93
CA TYR A 46 7.04 2.27 -1.08
C TYR A 46 7.04 1.81 0.39
N PRO A 47 8.01 2.26 1.20
CA PRO A 47 7.96 2.00 2.63
C PRO A 47 6.71 2.60 3.26
N ILE A 48 6.21 2.01 4.34
CA ILE A 48 5.10 2.59 5.10
C ILE A 48 5.58 3.90 5.72
N PRO A 49 4.92 5.05 5.47
CA PRO A 49 5.38 6.31 6.02
C PRO A 49 5.42 6.26 7.55
N ALA A 50 6.53 6.71 8.12
CA ALA A 50 6.70 6.75 9.56
C ALA A 50 5.63 7.66 10.20
N MET A 51 5.03 7.23 11.29
CA MET A 51 4.19 8.06 12.14
C MET A 51 4.61 7.89 13.58
N ASP A 52 4.51 8.98 14.33
CA ASP A 52 4.70 8.96 15.77
C ASP A 52 3.41 8.45 16.42
N ILE A 53 3.22 7.14 16.34
CA ILE A 53 2.09 6.44 16.97
C ILE A 53 2.63 5.78 18.23
N ARG A 54 1.91 5.96 19.33
CA ARG A 54 2.13 5.20 20.56
C ARG A 54 2.12 3.69 20.29
N THR A 55 3.27 3.04 20.48
CA THR A 55 3.46 1.60 20.25
C THR A 55 3.08 0.73 21.45
N ASP A 56 2.72 1.35 22.58
CA ASP A 56 2.28 0.68 23.81
C ASP A 56 0.80 0.25 23.77
N THR A 57 0.09 0.56 22.69
CA THR A 57 -1.30 0.14 22.47
C THR A 57 -1.39 -0.89 21.34
N PRO A 58 -2.38 -1.81 21.37
CA PRO A 58 -2.57 -2.76 20.29
C PRO A 58 -2.72 -2.07 18.93
N GLU A 59 -2.02 -2.58 17.92
CA GLU A 59 -2.07 -2.05 16.55
C GLU A 59 -3.47 -2.29 15.96
N ARG A 60 -4.27 -1.22 15.87
CA ARG A 60 -5.65 -1.23 15.34
C ARG A 60 -5.72 -0.60 13.96
N MET A 61 -4.76 -0.92 13.10
CA MET A 61 -4.63 -0.38 11.75
C MET A 61 -4.34 1.13 11.73
N TRP A 62 -3.82 1.68 12.83
CA TRP A 62 -3.49 3.11 12.96
C TRP A 62 -2.44 3.55 11.94
N LYS A 63 -1.58 2.61 11.49
CA LYS A 63 -0.61 2.87 10.41
C LYS A 63 -1.25 3.40 9.13
N LYS A 64 -2.53 3.12 8.86
CA LYS A 64 -3.24 3.65 7.69
C LYS A 64 -3.35 5.17 7.69
N LEU A 65 -3.34 5.82 8.87
CA LEU A 65 -3.36 7.29 8.92
C LEU A 65 -2.12 7.92 8.26
N SER A 66 -1.06 7.14 8.05
CA SER A 66 0.18 7.64 7.46
C SER A 66 0.03 8.01 5.98
N THR A 67 -1.03 7.55 5.32
CA THR A 67 -1.37 7.92 3.94
C THR A 67 -1.93 9.33 3.82
N PHE A 68 -2.26 10.01 4.94
CA PHE A 68 -2.71 11.40 4.94
C PHE A 68 -1.56 12.41 5.05
N LYS A 69 -0.30 11.97 4.98
CA LYS A 69 0.83 12.90 4.91
C LYS A 69 0.71 13.81 3.69
N ALA A 70 1.02 15.09 3.88
CA ALA A 70 0.95 16.09 2.82
C ALA A 70 1.86 15.73 1.62
N ASP A 71 3.05 15.20 1.91
CA ASP A 71 3.92 14.57 0.93
C ASP A 71 3.94 13.06 1.17
N LEU A 72 3.39 12.31 0.21
CA LEU A 72 3.32 10.86 0.22
C LEU A 72 4.16 10.32 -0.95
N TYR A 73 5.49 10.45 -0.84
CA TYR A 73 6.46 10.07 -1.86
C TYR A 73 6.30 10.80 -3.20
N GLY A 74 5.87 12.06 -3.16
CA GLY A 74 5.67 12.86 -4.38
C GLY A 74 4.53 12.37 -5.27
N LEU A 75 3.66 11.48 -4.78
CA LEU A 75 2.49 11.01 -5.52
C LEU A 75 1.55 12.19 -5.82
N GLN A 76 1.12 12.27 -7.08
CA GLN A 76 0.21 13.31 -7.58
C GLN A 76 -0.86 12.69 -8.47
N GLY A 77 -2.01 13.35 -8.57
CA GLY A 77 -3.15 12.90 -9.37
C GLY A 77 -4.39 12.60 -8.52
N THR A 78 -5.38 11.98 -9.16
CA THR A 78 -6.65 11.62 -8.51
C THR A 78 -6.53 10.22 -7.91
N ALA A 79 -6.62 10.13 -6.58
CA ALA A 79 -6.81 8.87 -5.87
C ALA A 79 -8.31 8.54 -5.76
N LEU A 80 -8.65 7.25 -5.88
CA LEU A 80 -10.01 6.71 -5.68
C LEU A 80 -10.29 6.36 -4.22
#